data_AF-A0A961DGL4-F1
#
_entry.id   AF-A0A961DGL4-F1
#
_cell.length_a   1.000
_cell.length_b   1.000
_cell.length_c   1.000
_cell.angle_alpha   90.00
_cell.angle_beta   90.00
_cell.angle_gamma   90.00
#
_symmetry.space_group_name_H-M   'P 1'
#
loop_
_entity.id
_entity.type
_entity.pdbx_description
1 polymer ?
#
loop_
_entity_poly.entity_id
_entity_poly.type
_entity_poly.pdbx_seq_one_letter_code
_entity_poly.pdbx_strand_id
1 'polypeptide(L)'
;MAAARNASTSNSSKKPLKNGRSAERLSFAKITDTLTVPDLLALQTESFDWLVGNDLWKERAAEAKAAGRQDLPSLTGLEEIFEEIS
;
A
#
# COMPACT_ATOMS: atom_id res chain seq x y z
N MET A 1 1.09 -33.04 -37.60
CA MET A 1 0.22 -32.02 -36.97
C MET A 1 -0.08 -32.48 -35.56
N ALA A 2 0.49 -31.84 -34.53
CA ALA A 2 0.18 -32.14 -33.13
C ALA A 2 -0.93 -31.20 -32.66
N ALA A 3 -2.13 -31.74 -32.43
CA ALA A 3 -3.24 -31.00 -31.84
C ALA A 3 -3.07 -30.97 -30.32
N ALA A 4 -2.93 -29.77 -29.74
CA ALA A 4 -2.90 -29.61 -28.30
C ALA A 4 -4.30 -29.86 -27.71
N ARG A 5 -4.36 -30.69 -26.67
CA ARG A 5 -5.57 -30.99 -25.91
C ARG A 5 -6.03 -29.74 -25.14
N ASN A 6 -7.22 -29.24 -25.44
CA ASN A 6 -7.85 -28.13 -24.72
C ASN A 6 -8.22 -28.61 -23.30
N ALA A 7 -7.74 -27.91 -22.28
CA ALA A 7 -7.99 -28.27 -20.88
C ALA A 7 -9.48 -28.11 -20.55
N SER A 8 -10.09 -29.22 -20.12
CA SER A 8 -11.41 -29.24 -19.49
C SER A 8 -11.25 -28.94 -18.00
N THR A 9 -11.80 -27.83 -17.53
CA THR A 9 -12.07 -27.61 -16.11
C THR A 9 -13.51 -27.14 -15.94
N SER A 10 -14.39 -28.07 -15.60
CA SER A 10 -15.67 -27.76 -14.96
C SER A 10 -15.41 -27.13 -13.60
N ASN A 11 -15.91 -25.92 -13.34
CA ASN A 11 -16.18 -25.50 -11.97
C ASN A 11 -17.27 -24.41 -11.88
N SER A 12 -18.35 -24.80 -11.21
CA SER A 12 -19.44 -24.03 -10.60
C SER A 12 -20.02 -22.82 -11.34
N SER A 13 -21.33 -22.89 -11.56
CA SER A 13 -22.21 -21.85 -12.06
C SER A 13 -22.41 -20.66 -11.09
N LYS A 14 -21.35 -19.98 -10.67
CA LYS A 14 -21.47 -18.59 -10.21
C LYS A 14 -21.27 -17.71 -11.43
N LYS A 15 -22.35 -17.11 -11.96
CA LYS A 15 -22.20 -16.06 -12.99
C LYS A 15 -21.20 -15.03 -12.44
N PRO A 16 -20.00 -14.87 -13.02
CA PRO A 16 -19.11 -13.82 -12.57
C PRO A 16 -19.84 -12.51 -12.83
N LEU A 17 -19.98 -11.68 -11.79
CA LEU A 17 -20.43 -10.30 -11.97
C LEU A 17 -19.41 -9.66 -12.92
N LYS A 18 -19.76 -9.49 -14.20
CA LYS A 18 -18.81 -9.08 -15.25
C LYS A 18 -18.07 -7.77 -14.92
N ASN A 19 -18.64 -6.94 -14.04
CA ASN A 19 -18.13 -5.60 -13.71
C ASN A 19 -18.24 -5.27 -12.20
N GLY A 20 -18.31 -6.27 -11.31
CA GLY A 20 -18.39 -6.04 -9.85
C GLY A 20 -17.03 -5.89 -9.17
N ARG A 21 -17.00 -5.38 -7.93
CA ARG A 21 -15.77 -5.35 -7.08
C ARG A 21 -15.22 -6.75 -6.78
N SER A 22 -16.07 -7.76 -6.83
CA SER A 22 -15.74 -9.18 -6.65
C SER A 22 -15.51 -9.91 -7.98
N ALA A 23 -15.40 -9.20 -9.10
CA ALA A 23 -15.10 -9.81 -10.39
C ALA A 23 -13.66 -10.34 -10.42
N GLU A 24 -13.51 -11.63 -10.72
CA GLU A 24 -12.19 -12.25 -10.88
C GLU A 24 -11.59 -11.91 -12.26
N ARG A 25 -10.30 -11.61 -12.30
CA ARG A 25 -9.54 -11.33 -13.53
C ARG A 25 -8.35 -12.29 -13.62
N LEU A 26 -8.33 -13.11 -14.67
CA LEU A 26 -7.21 -14.04 -14.89
C LEU A 26 -5.93 -13.26 -15.20
N SER A 27 -4.84 -13.63 -14.52
CA SER A 27 -3.50 -13.12 -14.80
C SER A 27 -2.74 -14.12 -15.68
N PHE A 28 -2.02 -13.60 -16.67
CA PHE A 28 -1.11 -14.38 -17.52
C PHE A 28 0.37 -14.16 -17.13
N ALA A 29 0.63 -13.54 -15.97
CA ALA A 29 1.98 -13.31 -15.47
C ALA A 29 2.69 -14.66 -15.26
N LYS A 30 3.83 -14.86 -15.93
CA LYS A 30 4.65 -16.09 -15.82
C LYS A 30 5.51 -16.12 -14.56
N ILE A 31 5.80 -14.94 -14.00
CA ILE A 31 6.65 -14.73 -12.83
C ILE A 31 5.80 -14.01 -11.79
N THR A 32 5.97 -14.38 -10.53
CA THR A 32 5.30 -13.75 -9.39
C THR A 32 6.15 -12.59 -8.87
N ASP A 33 5.53 -11.43 -8.63
CA ASP A 33 6.19 -10.33 -7.96
C ASP A 33 6.49 -10.68 -6.50
N THR A 34 7.67 -10.30 -6.02
CA THR A 34 8.09 -10.51 -4.63
C THR A 34 7.60 -9.39 -3.70
N LEU A 35 7.36 -8.21 -4.26
CA LEU A 35 6.89 -7.03 -3.53
C LEU A 35 5.49 -6.66 -3.99
N THR A 36 4.61 -6.37 -3.03
CA THR A 36 3.24 -5.94 -3.31
C THR A 36 3.21 -4.46 -3.71
N VAL A 37 2.15 -4.07 -4.43
CA VAL A 37 1.90 -2.66 -4.73
C VAL A 37 1.76 -1.89 -3.41
N PRO A 38 2.55 -0.83 -3.19
CA PRO A 38 2.46 -0.02 -1.98
C PRO A 38 1.16 0.79 -1.97
N ASP A 39 0.80 1.35 -0.82
CA ASP A 39 -0.29 2.31 -0.76
C ASP A 39 0.07 3.55 -1.60
N LEU A 40 -0.73 3.81 -2.63
CA LEU A 40 -0.49 4.88 -3.60
C LEU A 40 -0.68 6.27 -3.00
N LEU A 41 -1.40 6.37 -1.88
CA LEU A 41 -1.61 7.62 -1.16
C LEU A 41 -0.68 7.78 0.03
N ALA A 42 0.17 6.79 0.33
CA ALA A 42 1.06 6.80 1.49
C ALA A 42 1.82 8.12 1.59
N LEU A 43 2.53 8.51 0.54
CA LEU A 43 3.33 9.75 0.53
C LEU A 43 2.52 10.99 0.92
N GLN A 44 1.29 11.11 0.41
CA GLN A 44 0.43 12.26 0.68
C GLN A 44 -0.10 12.24 2.11
N THR A 45 -0.60 11.08 2.55
CA THR A 45 -1.11 10.91 3.92
C THR A 45 -0.01 11.10 4.94
N GLU A 46 1.17 10.51 4.72
CA GLU A 46 2.30 10.56 5.64
C GLU A 46 2.89 11.97 5.76
N SER A 47 2.95 12.71 4.65
CA SER A 47 3.42 14.11 4.68
C SER A 47 2.49 15.00 5.50
N PHE A 48 1.16 14.79 5.37
CA PHE A 48 0.18 15.56 6.13
C PHE A 48 0.14 15.13 7.61
N ASP A 49 0.26 13.83 7.88
CA ASP A 49 0.33 13.28 9.23
C ASP A 49 1.54 13.85 9.99
N TRP A 50 2.70 13.95 9.34
CA TRP A 50 3.89 14.60 9.89
C TRP A 50 3.67 16.09 10.15
N LEU A 51 3.07 16.81 9.20
CA LEU A 51 2.82 18.25 9.32
C LEU A 51 1.95 18.55 10.55
N VAL A 52 0.84 17.83 10.69
CA VAL A 52 -0.14 18.06 11.77
C VAL A 52 0.29 17.42 13.10
N GLY A 53 1.12 16.37 13.06
CA GLY A 53 1.54 15.67 14.26
C GLY A 53 0.45 14.78 14.87
N ASN A 54 -0.32 14.07 14.02
CA ASN A 54 -1.38 13.19 14.50
C ASN A 54 -0.84 11.92 15.20
N ASP A 55 -1.73 11.14 15.80
CA ASP A 55 -1.33 9.95 16.58
C ASP A 55 -0.66 8.88 15.72
N LEU A 56 -1.10 8.71 14.47
CA LEU A 56 -0.47 7.79 13.50
C LEU A 56 0.99 8.16 13.22
N TRP A 57 1.29 9.46 13.07
CA TRP A 57 2.65 9.94 12.92
C TRP A 57 3.49 9.68 14.18
N LYS A 58 2.95 9.93 15.37
CA LYS A 58 3.65 9.72 16.64
C LYS A 58 4.00 8.25 16.87
N GLU A 59 3.08 7.33 16.57
CA GLU A 59 3.33 5.90 16.64
C GLU A 59 4.45 5.49 15.68
N ARG A 60 4.38 5.93 14.42
CA ARG A 60 5.42 5.67 13.41
C ARG A 60 6.78 6.22 13.83
N ALA A 61 6.83 7.43 14.39
CA ALA A 61 8.07 8.04 14.88
C ALA A 61 8.66 7.27 16.08
N ALA A 62 7.81 6.79 17.00
CA ALA A 62 8.23 5.97 18.12
C ALA A 62 8.77 4.61 17.67
N GLU A 63 8.11 3.95 16.71
CA GLU A 63 8.57 2.69 16.13
C GLU A 63 9.90 2.86 15.40
N ALA A 64 10.03 3.90 14.57
CA ALA A 64 11.29 4.22 13.88
C ALA A 64 12.43 4.47 14.87
N LYS A 65 12.15 5.21 15.96
CA LYS A 65 13.12 5.44 17.03
C LYS A 65 13.52 4.15 17.75
N ALA A 66 12.56 3.25 18.01
CA ALA A 66 12.83 1.94 18.60
C ALA A 66 13.67 1.04 17.66
N ALA A 67 13.44 1.14 16.34
CA ALA A 67 14.21 0.45 15.32
C ALA A 67 15.57 1.10 15.03
N GLY A 68 15.91 2.22 15.69
CA GLY A 68 17.15 2.97 15.46
C GLY A 68 17.21 3.67 14.10
N ARG A 69 16.07 3.85 13.43
CA ARG A 69 15.97 4.57 12.16
C ARG A 69 15.97 6.07 12.41
N GLN A 70 16.78 6.79 11.64
CA GLN A 70 16.94 8.25 11.72
C GLN A 70 16.30 8.96 10.52
N ASP A 71 15.49 8.24 9.73
CA ASP A 71 14.91 8.74 8.48
C ASP A 71 13.72 9.69 8.70
N LEU A 72 13.20 9.76 9.93
CA LEU A 72 12.03 10.55 10.29
C LEU A 72 12.44 11.81 11.08
N PRO A 73 11.84 12.99 10.80
CA PRO A 73 12.06 14.18 11.60
C PRO A 73 11.66 13.99 13.05
N SER A 74 12.40 14.62 13.98
CA SER A 74 12.08 14.59 15.41
C SER A 74 10.93 15.52 15.80
N LEU A 75 10.74 16.60 15.04
CA LEU A 75 9.68 17.60 15.24
C LEU A 75 8.57 17.41 14.21
N THR A 76 7.36 17.82 14.59
CA THR A 76 6.24 17.92 13.65
C THR A 76 6.33 19.21 12.86
N GLY A 77 5.81 19.23 11.63
CA GLY A 77 6.01 20.38 10.74
C GLY A 77 5.41 21.69 11.28
N LEU A 78 4.26 21.64 11.97
CA LEU A 78 3.70 22.83 12.61
C LEU A 78 4.47 23.30 13.84
N GLU A 79 5.01 22.35 14.62
CA GLU A 79 5.85 22.66 15.78
C GLU A 79 7.14 23.36 15.36
N GLU A 80 7.76 22.92 14.26
CA GLU A 80 8.91 23.57 13.64
C GLU A 80 8.60 25.04 13.28
N ILE A 81 7.45 25.28 12.64
CA ILE A 81 7.01 26.64 12.26
C ILE A 81 6.76 27.52 13.49
N PHE A 82 6.18 26.98 14.57
CA PHE A 82 5.91 27.77 15.77
C PHE A 82 7.19 28.18 16.51
N GLU A 83 8.21 27.32 16.56
CA GLU A 83 9.52 27.65 17.13
C GLU A 83 10.29 28.68 16.28
N GLU A 84 10.11 28.68 14.95
CA GLU A 84 10.81 29.63 14.08
C GLU A 84 10.25 31.07 14.17
N ILE A 85 8.94 31.21 14.40
CA ILE A 85 8.26 32.52 14.41
C ILE A 85 8.26 33.17 15.80
N SER A 86 8.54 32.43 16.87
CA SER A 86 8.56 32.94 18.27
C SER A 86 9.82 33.73 18.61
#